data_AF-A0A397FZI9-F1
#
_entry.id   AF-A0A397FZI9-F1
#
_cell.length_a   1.000
_cell.length_b   1.000
_cell.length_c   1.000
_cell.angle_alpha   90.00
_cell.angle_beta   90.00
_cell.angle_gamma   90.00
#
_symmetry.space_group_name_H-M   'P 1'
#
loop_
_entity.id
_entity.type
_entity.pdbx_description
1 polymer ?
#
loop_
_entity_poly.entity_id
_entity_poly.type
_entity_poly.pdbx_seq_one_letter_code
_entity_poly.pdbx_strand_id
1 'polypeptide(L)'
;MTDAKNDPSFAGISSKNRATENWPWVEKYRPSSLDDLIAHADIISTLNRLIDAQKLPHLLFYGPPGTGKTSMILAAARRLYGNNYASMVLELNASDDRGISVVRDQIKEFAGTKKLFSSGIKLIILDEADAMTNDAQFALRR
;
A
#
# COMPACT_ATOMS: atom_id res chain seq x y z
N MET A 1 44.81 40.44 -6.40
CA MET A 1 44.11 40.67 -7.68
C MET A 1 44.37 39.45 -8.55
N THR A 2 43.42 38.52 -8.61
CA THR A 2 43.11 37.57 -9.71
C THR A 2 42.17 36.47 -9.18
N ASP A 3 40.88 36.80 -9.25
CA ASP A 3 39.72 36.03 -9.72
C ASP A 3 39.48 34.57 -9.28
N ALA A 4 38.50 34.43 -8.39
CA ALA A 4 37.83 33.20 -7.98
C ALA A 4 36.68 32.79 -8.94
N LYS A 5 36.98 32.52 -10.22
CA LYS A 5 35.99 32.04 -11.19
C LYS A 5 36.60 31.05 -12.20
N ASN A 6 36.90 29.82 -11.77
CA ASN A 6 36.87 28.63 -12.63
C ASN A 6 37.17 27.34 -11.86
N ASP A 7 36.32 26.99 -10.90
CA ASP A 7 36.31 25.64 -10.35
C ASP A 7 35.01 24.94 -10.79
N PRO A 8 35.05 23.98 -11.73
CA PRO A 8 33.86 23.29 -12.22
C PRO A 8 33.34 22.23 -11.23
N SER A 9 33.88 22.16 -10.01
CA SER A 9 33.46 21.19 -8.99
C SER A 9 32.13 21.52 -8.28
N PHE A 10 31.46 22.63 -8.63
CA PHE A 10 30.16 22.99 -8.07
C PHE A 10 29.11 23.36 -9.13
N ALA A 11 28.96 22.53 -10.16
CA ALA A 11 27.81 22.59 -11.07
C ALA A 11 26.75 21.57 -10.63
N GLY A 12 25.81 22.04 -9.82
CA GLY A 12 24.47 21.48 -9.59
C GLY A 12 24.28 19.98 -9.80
N ILE A 13 24.52 19.17 -8.75
CA ILE A 13 23.96 17.83 -8.67
C ILE A 13 22.46 17.98 -8.42
N SER A 14 21.69 17.97 -9.52
CA SER A 14 20.24 17.81 -9.51
C SER A 14 19.86 16.62 -8.63
N SER A 15 19.15 16.89 -7.54
CA SER A 15 18.78 15.95 -6.48
C SER A 15 17.75 14.89 -6.87
N LYS A 16 17.49 14.69 -8.18
CA LYS A 16 16.40 13.83 -8.66
C LYS A 16 16.75 12.36 -8.94
N ASN A 17 18.02 11.93 -8.85
CA ASN A 17 18.41 10.58 -9.34
C ASN A 17 19.06 9.61 -8.33
N ARG A 18 19.01 9.85 -7.01
CA ARG A 18 19.59 8.90 -6.02
C ARG A 18 18.66 7.80 -5.51
N ALA A 19 17.39 7.75 -5.91
CA ALA A 19 16.38 6.97 -5.20
C ALA A 19 16.23 5.50 -5.63
N THR A 20 16.86 5.04 -6.72
CA THR A 20 16.59 3.70 -7.30
C THR A 20 17.81 2.80 -7.45
N GLU A 21 19.03 3.26 -7.19
CA GLU A 21 20.24 2.50 -7.54
C GLU A 21 20.55 1.28 -6.65
N ASN A 22 19.84 1.09 -5.53
CA ASN A 22 20.15 -0.03 -4.62
C ASN A 22 18.93 -0.72 -3.98
N TRP A 23 17.77 -0.69 -4.65
CA TRP A 23 16.61 -1.42 -4.14
C TRP A 23 16.83 -2.94 -4.23
N PRO A 24 16.48 -3.70 -3.18
CA PRO A 24 16.38 -5.15 -3.27
C PRO A 24 15.49 -5.53 -4.47
N TRP A 25 15.90 -6.56 -5.22
CA TRP A 25 15.17 -6.99 -6.42
C TRP A 25 13.71 -7.36 -6.11
N VAL A 26 13.45 -7.88 -4.91
CA VAL A 26 12.09 -8.18 -4.44
C VAL A 26 11.17 -6.95 -4.43
N GLU A 27 11.71 -5.78 -4.09
CA GLU A 27 10.96 -4.52 -4.12
C GLU A 27 10.93 -3.92 -5.52
N LYS A 28 12.07 -3.97 -6.24
CA LYS A 28 12.19 -3.42 -7.59
C LYS A 28 11.23 -4.09 -8.59
N TYR A 29 11.02 -5.40 -8.46
CA TYR A 29 10.14 -6.19 -9.32
C TYR A 29 8.81 -6.54 -8.63
N ARG A 30 8.46 -5.88 -7.52
CA ARG A 30 7.15 -6.07 -6.88
C ARG A 30 6.05 -5.69 -7.89
N PRO A 31 5.07 -6.58 -8.15
CA PRO A 31 3.97 -6.31 -9.07
C PRO A 31 3.28 -4.97 -8.81
N SER A 32 3.12 -4.18 -9.86
CA SER A 32 2.49 -2.86 -9.80
C SER A 32 1.01 -2.93 -10.14
N SER A 33 0.66 -3.85 -11.04
CA SER A 33 -0.67 -4.13 -11.55
C SER A 33 -1.09 -5.58 -11.26
N LEU A 34 -2.39 -5.87 -11.41
CA LEU A 34 -2.90 -7.24 -11.29
C LEU A 34 -2.44 -8.14 -12.45
N ASP A 35 -2.10 -7.54 -13.59
CA ASP A 35 -1.64 -8.27 -14.79
C ASP A 35 -0.16 -8.70 -14.65
N ASP A 36 0.60 -8.03 -13.77
CA ASP A 36 1.99 -8.38 -13.45
C ASP A 36 2.09 -9.63 -12.53
N LEU A 37 0.97 -10.08 -11.95
CA LEU A 37 0.92 -11.25 -11.08
C LEU A 37 0.79 -12.53 -11.92
N ILE A 38 1.89 -13.28 -11.99
CA ILE A 38 1.97 -14.53 -12.76
C ILE A 38 1.16 -15.67 -12.10
N ALA A 39 0.95 -15.60 -10.78
CA ALA A 39 0.31 -16.64 -9.99
C ALA A 39 -1.19 -16.36 -9.74
N HIS A 40 -1.96 -17.41 -9.48
CA HIS A 40 -3.35 -17.34 -8.99
C HIS A 40 -4.37 -16.71 -9.96
N ALA A 41 -4.38 -17.13 -11.23
CA ALA A 41 -5.28 -16.63 -12.27
C ALA A 41 -6.78 -16.62 -11.86
N ASP A 42 -7.26 -17.66 -11.18
CA ASP A 42 -8.65 -17.75 -10.73
C ASP A 42 -8.99 -16.69 -9.65
N ILE A 43 -8.05 -16.42 -8.75
CA ILE A 43 -8.20 -15.40 -7.70
C ILE A 43 -8.22 -14.01 -8.35
N ILE A 44 -7.30 -13.75 -9.29
CA ILE A 44 -7.24 -12.49 -10.03
C ILE A 44 -8.52 -12.27 -10.82
N SER A 45 -9.03 -13.30 -11.51
CA SER A 45 -10.30 -13.25 -12.25
C SER A 45 -11.47 -12.91 -11.33
N THR A 46 -11.56 -13.56 -10.17
CA THR A 46 -12.61 -13.29 -9.17
C THR A 46 -12.49 -11.87 -8.63
N LEU A 47 -11.28 -11.43 -8.31
CA LEU A 47 -11.02 -10.09 -7.78
C LEU A 47 -11.37 -9.00 -8.80
N ASN A 48 -11.00 -9.18 -10.06
CA ASN A 48 -11.39 -8.29 -11.15
C ASN A 48 -12.91 -8.17 -11.26
N ARG A 49 -13.65 -9.29 -11.23
CA ARG A 49 -15.12 -9.25 -11.25
C ARG A 49 -15.72 -8.49 -10.06
N LEU A 50 -15.15 -8.64 -8.86
CA LEU A 50 -15.62 -7.92 -7.66
C LEU A 50 -15.32 -6.42 -7.73
N ILE A 51 -14.15 -6.04 -8.26
CA ILE A 51 -13.74 -4.65 -8.50
C ILE A 51 -14.65 -4.01 -9.55
N ASP A 52 -14.87 -4.68 -10.68
CA ASP A 52 -15.71 -4.19 -11.78
C ASP A 52 -17.18 -4.02 -11.32
N ALA A 53 -17.65 -4.92 -10.45
CA ALA A 53 -18.97 -4.82 -9.82
C ALA A 53 -19.08 -3.76 -8.71
N GLN A 54 -17.97 -3.09 -8.35
CA GLN A 54 -17.89 -2.14 -7.22
C GLN A 54 -18.43 -2.73 -5.91
N LYS A 55 -18.25 -4.04 -5.71
CA LYS A 55 -18.76 -4.81 -4.57
C LYS A 55 -17.64 -5.65 -3.97
N LEU A 56 -16.64 -4.97 -3.42
CA LEU A 56 -15.55 -5.65 -2.72
C LEU A 56 -15.99 -5.95 -1.27
N PRO A 57 -16.17 -7.23 -0.88
CA PRO A 57 -16.41 -7.57 0.53
C PRO A 57 -15.13 -7.41 1.35
N HIS A 58 -15.20 -7.63 2.66
CA HIS A 58 -13.99 -7.86 3.44
C HIS A 58 -13.30 -9.15 2.97
N LEU A 59 -12.01 -9.04 2.65
CA LEU A 59 -11.21 -10.14 2.11
C LEU A 59 -10.13 -10.54 3.13
N LEU A 60 -9.87 -11.85 3.22
CA LEU A 60 -8.74 -12.41 3.96
C LEU A 60 -7.83 -13.15 2.98
N PHE A 61 -6.63 -12.61 2.78
CA PHE A 61 -5.59 -13.28 1.99
C PHE A 61 -4.71 -14.10 2.93
N TYR A 62 -4.69 -15.42 2.77
CA TYR A 62 -3.87 -16.33 3.57
C TYR A 62 -3.09 -17.29 2.68
N GLY A 63 -1.97 -17.80 3.19
CA GLY A 63 -1.10 -18.73 2.47
C GLY A 63 0.39 -18.53 2.79
N PRO A 64 1.26 -19.40 2.25
CA PRO A 64 2.71 -19.36 2.52
C PRO A 64 3.35 -17.99 2.24
N PRO A 65 4.49 -17.68 2.87
CA PRO A 65 5.24 -16.45 2.56
C PRO A 65 5.69 -16.44 1.08
N GLY A 66 5.78 -15.25 0.48
CA GLY A 66 6.25 -15.08 -0.90
C GLY A 66 5.26 -15.41 -2.01
N THR A 67 3.99 -15.74 -1.71
CA THR A 67 2.96 -16.02 -2.74
C THR A 67 2.29 -14.77 -3.34
N GLY A 68 2.77 -13.58 -2.99
CA GLY A 68 2.25 -12.33 -3.56
C GLY A 68 0.95 -11.79 -2.95
N LYS A 69 0.56 -12.23 -1.74
CA LYS A 69 -0.65 -11.74 -1.04
C LYS A 69 -0.67 -10.20 -0.90
N THR A 70 0.37 -9.64 -0.30
CA THR A 70 0.54 -8.18 -0.13
C THR A 70 0.58 -7.49 -1.49
N SER A 71 1.37 -8.00 -2.43
CA SER A 71 1.44 -7.45 -3.79
C SER A 71 0.08 -7.44 -4.50
N MET A 72 -0.73 -8.48 -4.31
CA MET A 72 -2.05 -8.62 -4.93
C MET A 72 -3.04 -7.59 -4.42
N ILE A 73 -3.17 -7.40 -3.10
CA ILE A 73 -4.10 -6.40 -2.56
C ILE A 73 -3.66 -4.97 -2.89
N LEU A 74 -2.36 -4.69 -2.91
CA LEU A 74 -1.83 -3.38 -3.31
C LEU A 74 -2.10 -3.09 -4.80
N ALA A 75 -1.88 -4.07 -5.68
CA ALA A 75 -2.20 -3.95 -7.10
C ALA A 75 -3.70 -3.76 -7.34
N ALA A 76 -4.55 -4.50 -6.62
CA ALA A 76 -6.00 -4.36 -6.66
C ALA A 76 -6.46 -2.98 -6.20
N ALA A 77 -5.89 -2.48 -5.11
CA ALA A 77 -6.20 -1.16 -4.57
C ALA A 77 -5.79 -0.04 -5.55
N ARG A 78 -4.64 -0.16 -6.21
CA ARG A 78 -4.23 0.77 -7.29
C ARG A 78 -5.21 0.75 -8.46
N ARG A 79 -5.68 -0.42 -8.88
CA ARG A 79 -6.70 -0.54 -9.93
C ARG A 79 -8.03 0.09 -9.51
N LEU A 80 -8.46 -0.13 -8.26
CA LEU A 80 -9.75 0.34 -7.75
C LEU A 80 -9.80 1.87 -7.62
N TYR A 81 -8.72 2.50 -7.12
CA TYR A 81 -8.73 3.93 -6.79
C TYR A 81 -7.92 4.81 -7.74
N GLY A 82 -6.98 4.25 -8.50
CA GLY A 82 -6.10 5.01 -9.39
C GLY A 82 -5.46 6.21 -8.68
N ASN A 83 -5.74 7.42 -9.19
CA ASN A 83 -5.23 8.67 -8.63
C ASN A 83 -5.73 8.96 -7.21
N ASN A 84 -6.85 8.36 -6.79
CA ASN A 84 -7.41 8.52 -5.45
C ASN A 84 -6.78 7.59 -4.41
N TYR A 85 -5.86 6.70 -4.80
CA TYR A 85 -5.25 5.68 -3.92
C TYR A 85 -4.81 6.26 -2.57
N ALA A 86 -4.00 7.32 -2.57
CA ALA A 86 -3.45 7.91 -1.34
C ALA A 86 -4.53 8.48 -0.40
N SER A 87 -5.71 8.80 -0.90
CA SER A 87 -6.83 9.34 -0.11
C SER A 87 -7.83 8.29 0.35
N MET A 88 -7.88 7.14 -0.33
CA MET A 88 -8.91 6.10 -0.17
C MET A 88 -8.37 4.78 0.37
N VAL A 89 -7.04 4.62 0.44
CA VAL A 89 -6.38 3.42 0.95
C VAL A 89 -5.55 3.77 2.19
N LEU A 90 -5.76 3.02 3.28
CA LEU A 90 -4.90 3.03 4.45
C LEU A 90 -4.20 1.67 4.58
N GLU A 91 -2.89 1.65 4.44
CA GLU A 91 -2.05 0.46 4.64
C GLU A 91 -1.43 0.51 6.03
N LEU A 92 -1.62 -0.55 6.81
CA LEU A 92 -1.06 -0.73 8.13
C LEU A 92 -0.39 -2.10 8.19
N ASN A 93 0.88 -2.14 8.55
CA ASN A 93 1.50 -3.39 8.98
C ASN A 93 1.18 -3.58 10.47
N ALA A 94 0.50 -4.68 10.80
CA ALA A 94 0.03 -4.98 12.14
C ALA A 94 1.13 -5.54 13.07
N SER A 95 2.29 -5.92 12.54
CA SER A 95 3.45 -6.34 13.35
C SER A 95 4.30 -5.19 13.87
N ASP A 96 4.06 -3.97 13.39
CA ASP A 96 4.86 -2.79 13.74
C ASP A 96 4.69 -2.43 15.24
N ASP A 97 5.81 -2.16 15.91
CA ASP A 97 5.95 -1.88 17.35
C ASP A 97 5.18 -0.61 17.82
N ARG A 98 4.51 0.09 16.91
CA ARG A 98 3.70 1.30 17.20
C ARG A 98 2.53 1.04 18.17
N GLY A 99 2.27 -0.22 18.52
CA GLY A 99 1.33 -0.58 19.57
C GLY A 99 -0.12 -0.57 19.08
N ILE A 100 -0.93 -1.38 19.75
CA ILE A 100 -2.28 -1.73 19.31
C ILE A 100 -3.27 -0.56 19.32
N SER A 101 -3.06 0.40 20.22
CA SER A 101 -3.86 1.62 20.32
C SER A 101 -3.69 2.50 19.10
N VAL A 102 -2.46 2.61 18.57
CA VAL A 102 -2.16 3.48 17.42
C VAL A 102 -2.82 2.95 16.15
N VAL A 103 -2.77 1.64 15.91
CA VAL A 103 -3.46 1.00 14.77
C VAL A 103 -4.97 1.26 14.85
N ARG A 104 -5.56 1.06 16.02
CA ARG A 104 -7.00 1.27 16.25
C ARG A 104 -7.42 2.71 15.97
N ASP A 105 -6.68 3.68 16.51
CA ASP A 105 -7.05 5.09 16.40
C ASP A 105 -6.90 5.60 14.97
N GLN A 106 -5.85 5.17 14.24
CA GLN A 106 -5.69 5.47 12.81
C GLN A 106 -6.83 4.90 11.97
N ILE A 107 -7.24 3.66 12.24
CA ILE A 107 -8.38 3.01 11.55
C ILE A 107 -9.67 3.78 11.79
N LYS A 108 -9.95 4.16 13.04
CA LYS A 108 -11.16 4.93 13.40
C LYS A 108 -11.17 6.31 12.74
N GLU A 109 -10.05 7.02 12.80
CA GLU A 109 -9.93 8.35 12.21
C GLU A 109 -10.13 8.28 10.69
N PHE A 110 -9.48 7.31 10.04
CA PHE A 110 -9.60 7.11 8.61
C PHE A 110 -11.01 6.69 8.20
N ALA A 111 -11.64 5.76 8.92
CA ALA A 111 -13.00 5.33 8.63
C ALA A 111 -14.04 6.45 8.89
N GLY A 112 -13.85 7.25 9.95
CA GLY A 112 -14.78 8.31 10.36
C GLY A 112 -14.71 9.58 9.50
N THR A 113 -13.59 9.84 8.83
CA THR A 113 -13.40 11.06 8.04
C THR A 113 -14.21 11.02 6.74
N LYS A 114 -15.21 11.88 6.54
CA LYS A 114 -15.84 12.08 5.23
C LYS A 114 -14.93 12.93 4.34
N LYS A 115 -14.54 12.43 3.17
CA LYS A 115 -13.73 13.17 2.20
C LYS A 115 -14.66 13.95 1.25
N LEU A 116 -14.36 15.23 1.01
CA LEU A 116 -15.20 16.16 0.24
C LEU A 116 -15.26 15.85 -1.27
N PHE A 117 -14.24 15.21 -1.83
CA PHE A 117 -14.06 15.05 -3.29
C PHE A 117 -13.98 13.60 -3.76
N SER A 118 -14.24 12.62 -2.88
CA SER A 118 -14.07 11.22 -3.20
C SER A 118 -15.27 10.42 -2.72
N SER A 119 -16.15 10.04 -3.64
CA SER A 119 -17.26 9.11 -3.39
C SER A 119 -16.76 7.68 -3.49
N GLY A 120 -17.05 6.85 -2.50
CA GLY A 120 -16.70 5.42 -2.52
C GLY A 120 -16.44 4.84 -1.14
N ILE A 121 -16.36 3.53 -1.07
CA ILE A 121 -15.93 2.82 0.14
C ILE A 121 -14.41 2.99 0.27
N LYS A 122 -13.94 3.29 1.48
CA LYS A 122 -12.50 3.33 1.78
C LYS A 122 -11.96 1.93 2.00
N LEU A 123 -10.72 1.70 1.62
CA LEU A 123 -10.04 0.43 1.82
C LEU A 123 -9.01 0.56 2.94
N ILE A 124 -9.04 -0.38 3.87
CA ILE A 124 -8.03 -0.53 4.92
C ILE A 124 -7.36 -1.88 4.69
N ILE A 125 -6.04 -1.87 4.55
CA ILE A 125 -5.21 -3.05 4.36
C ILE A 125 -4.44 -3.27 5.65
N LEU A 126 -4.67 -4.41 6.30
CA LEU A 126 -3.96 -4.85 7.49
C LEU A 126 -3.01 -5.97 7.07
N ASP A 127 -1.74 -5.64 6.86
CA ASP A 127 -0.71 -6.65 6.57
C ASP A 127 -0.24 -7.31 7.87
N GLU A 128 0.19 -8.57 7.78
CA GLU A 128 0.62 -9.38 8.94
C GLU A 128 -0.43 -9.39 10.08
N ALA A 129 -1.71 -9.44 9.72
CA ALA A 129 -2.83 -9.42 10.67
C ALA A 129 -2.82 -10.59 11.68
N ASP A 130 -2.05 -11.65 11.41
CA ASP A 130 -1.79 -12.75 12.34
C ASP A 130 -0.89 -12.34 13.51
N ALA A 131 -0.07 -11.31 13.36
CA ALA A 131 0.72 -10.70 14.44
C ALA A 131 -0.13 -9.81 15.38
N MET A 132 -1.38 -9.52 15.01
CA MET A 132 -2.25 -8.61 15.75
C MET A 132 -2.84 -9.28 16.99
N THR A 133 -2.77 -8.63 18.16
CA THR A 133 -3.34 -9.20 19.39
C THR A 133 -4.87 -9.33 19.30
N ASN A 134 -5.42 -10.26 20.07
CA ASN A 134 -6.87 -10.51 20.14
C ASN A 134 -7.66 -9.22 20.47
N ASP A 135 -7.13 -8.34 21.31
CA ASP A 135 -7.80 -7.11 21.71
C ASP A 135 -8.00 -6.14 20.53
N ALA A 136 -7.04 -6.06 19.60
CA ALA A 136 -7.22 -5.28 18.38
C ALA A 136 -8.25 -5.93 17.46
N GLN A 137 -8.16 -7.24 17.29
CA GLN A 137 -9.13 -7.97 16.47
C GLN A 137 -10.56 -7.72 16.98
N PHE A 138 -10.77 -7.74 18.30
CA PHE A 138 -12.06 -7.40 18.90
C PHE A 138 -12.43 -5.93 18.73
N ALA A 139 -11.47 -5.02 18.84
CA ALA A 139 -11.70 -3.60 18.66
C ALA A 139 -12.13 -3.23 17.22
N LEU A 140 -11.74 -4.04 16.22
CA LEU A 140 -12.10 -3.85 14.81
C LEU A 140 -13.46 -4.44 14.42
N ARG A 141 -14.08 -5.26 15.28
CA ARG A 141 -15.42 -5.81 15.03
C ARG A 141 -16.56 -4.83 15.32
N ARG A 142 -16.28 -3.66 15.89
CA ARG A 142 -17.27 -2.72 16.44
C ARG A 142 -17.16 -1.34 15.82
#